data_AF-A0A7X3VIM2-F1
#
_entry.id   AF-A0A7X3VIM2-F1
#
_cell.length_a   1.000
_cell.length_b   1.000
_cell.length_c   1.000
_cell.angle_alpha   90.00
_cell.angle_beta   90.00
_cell.angle_gamma   90.00
#
_symmetry.space_group_name_H-M   'P 1'
#
loop_
_entity.id
_entity.type
_entity.pdbx_description
1 polymer ?
#
loop_
_entity_poly.entity_id
_entity_poly.type
_entity_poly.pdbx_seq_one_letter_code
_entity_poly.pdbx_strand_id
1 'polypeptide(L)'
;MKKPAGFALLSAWGLVLTLMACGGADRPASHSESPPNIILIITDDQGWAQVGFRGNDVIQTPNLDRLAAESVNFTRFYVSPVCAPTRASLMTGRYNYRTGVVDTYIGRAMMHSDEVTVAEVLRDAGYKTGVFGKWHLGDNYPLRAMDQGFQQALVHKGGGIGQPSDPPGTSYFDPILQWNGEQKPYAGYCTDIFFNTAMTFIEQNRDHPFFAYIPTNAPHSPYDVPESYIEPYRAQGLDDKDARIYGMITNIDENVGKLLDLLDQRGLAHDTIVIFMTDNGPTTRRYTAGLRARKGSVYEGGIRVPFLVRWPGTFQPREEERIAAHIDVLPTLLEAAGAPVPSDRKIDGVSLLPRLLDPEQQIEDRTLYLQSHRGNVPQRYRAFAAVTQQYKLVQAKHFGRPMPQDARLELYDLAADASEEKDIAEQQSEVFERLKKSYEEWFEDVSSTRGYDPPRIPLGTEHENPVILTRQDWRIVGPDGYGDKNLGYWEVEVATAGKYEIRLRFPKQEAAVRIEFALGDAQAAASFVAGTESATFGPFALATGPGELEARLIREDETFGVKYVDVTKVE
;
A
#
# COMPACT_ATOMS: atom_id res chain seq x y z
N MET A 1 90.55 -30.50 14.57
CA MET A 1 89.48 -30.56 13.56
C MET A 1 89.24 -29.14 12.99
N LYS A 2 88.38 -28.99 11.98
CA LYS A 2 88.36 -27.95 10.91
C LYS A 2 88.37 -26.44 11.32
N LYS A 3 88.68 -25.60 10.31
CA LYS A 3 89.05 -24.15 10.31
C LYS A 3 87.83 -23.15 10.29
N PRO A 4 88.04 -21.80 10.39
CA PRO A 4 87.11 -20.86 11.08
C PRO A 4 86.73 -19.56 10.30
N ALA A 5 86.31 -18.50 11.04
CA ALA A 5 86.16 -17.04 10.76
C ALA A 5 84.69 -16.50 10.77
N GLY A 6 84.35 -15.28 11.23
CA GLY A 6 85.08 -14.21 11.96
C GLY A 6 84.24 -12.91 12.14
N PHE A 7 84.60 -12.01 13.11
CA PHE A 7 84.29 -10.54 13.30
C PHE A 7 82.84 -9.98 13.10
N ALA A 8 82.18 -9.34 14.10
CA ALA A 8 82.16 -7.90 14.53
C ALA A 8 81.32 -6.94 13.61
N LEU A 9 80.69 -5.80 13.98
CA LEU A 9 80.75 -4.77 15.07
C LEU A 9 79.31 -4.34 15.56
N LEU A 10 79.07 -3.64 16.71
CA LEU A 10 78.88 -2.17 16.99
C LEU A 10 78.20 -1.35 15.85
N SER A 11 77.27 -0.38 16.01
CA SER A 11 76.84 0.57 17.09
C SER A 11 75.54 1.33 16.62
N ALA A 12 74.51 1.60 17.44
CA ALA A 12 74.20 2.81 18.27
C ALA A 12 73.66 4.10 17.56
N TRP A 13 72.81 4.86 18.30
CA TRP A 13 72.27 6.25 18.11
C TRP A 13 70.94 6.52 17.35
N GLY A 14 69.99 7.12 18.09
CA GLY A 14 69.25 8.36 17.76
C GLY A 14 68.25 8.41 16.60
N LEU A 15 66.96 8.60 16.89
CA LEU A 15 65.95 8.98 15.89
C LEU A 15 65.43 10.42 16.11
N VAL A 16 65.37 11.18 15.02
CA VAL A 16 64.89 12.57 14.97
C VAL A 16 63.37 12.61 14.80
N LEU A 17 62.71 13.54 15.50
CA LEU A 17 61.29 13.83 15.35
C LEU A 17 61.08 14.83 14.19
N THR A 18 60.45 14.38 13.10
CA THR A 18 60.12 15.24 11.96
C THR A 18 58.63 15.55 11.97
N LEU A 19 58.27 16.84 12.15
CA LEU A 19 56.91 17.33 11.99
C LEU A 19 56.55 17.34 10.50
N MET A 20 55.60 16.48 10.09
CA MET A 20 54.89 16.63 8.82
C MET A 20 53.52 17.26 9.06
N ALA A 21 53.35 18.49 8.54
CA ALA A 21 52.03 19.08 8.38
C ALA A 21 51.39 18.51 7.10
N CYS A 22 50.37 17.67 7.26
CA CYS A 22 49.51 17.26 6.15
C CYS A 22 48.27 18.16 6.13
N GLY A 23 47.94 18.71 4.96
CA GLY A 23 46.85 19.65 4.79
C GLY A 23 45.48 19.04 5.09
N GLY A 24 44.52 19.91 5.45
CA GLY A 24 43.12 19.52 5.53
C GLY A 24 42.61 19.14 4.15
N ALA A 25 42.40 17.84 3.93
CA ALA A 25 41.40 17.40 2.97
C ALA A 25 40.03 17.62 3.61
N ASP A 26 39.10 18.22 2.87
CA ASP A 26 37.70 18.29 3.27
C ASP A 26 37.20 16.87 3.54
N ARG A 27 36.86 16.59 4.80
CA ARG A 27 36.12 15.37 5.12
C ARG A 27 34.72 15.53 4.52
N PRO A 28 34.18 14.50 3.83
CA PRO A 28 32.76 14.52 3.50
C PRO A 28 31.96 14.71 4.78
N ALA A 29 30.84 15.44 4.68
CA ALA A 29 30.01 15.77 5.82
C ALA A 29 29.67 14.49 6.61
N SER A 30 29.95 14.50 7.91
CA SER A 30 29.55 13.41 8.80
C SER A 30 28.04 13.27 8.74
N HIS A 31 27.53 12.07 8.47
CA HIS A 31 26.13 11.76 8.70
C HIS A 31 25.72 12.24 10.11
N SER A 32 24.51 12.80 10.20
CA SER A 32 23.85 13.06 11.48
C SER A 32 23.98 11.84 12.40
N GLU A 33 24.34 12.04 13.67
CA GLU A 33 24.34 10.94 14.66
C GLU A 33 22.92 10.41 14.95
N SER A 34 21.88 11.12 14.50
CA SER A 34 20.48 10.71 14.57
C SER A 34 19.98 10.16 13.22
N PRO A 35 19.20 9.06 13.23
CA PRO A 35 18.66 8.47 12.00
C PRO A 35 17.60 9.40 11.35
N PRO A 36 17.40 9.31 10.03
CA PRO A 36 16.57 10.27 9.29
C PRO A 36 15.09 10.15 9.61
N ASN A 37 14.37 11.26 9.47
CA ASN A 37 12.92 11.24 9.38
C ASN A 37 12.47 10.64 8.05
N ILE A 38 11.31 10.01 8.02
CA ILE A 38 10.78 9.33 6.83
C ILE A 38 9.33 9.79 6.60
N ILE A 39 9.05 10.22 5.37
CA ILE A 39 7.71 10.55 4.90
C ILE A 39 7.46 9.75 3.62
N LEU A 40 6.39 8.94 3.61
CA LEU A 40 5.98 8.14 2.47
C LEU A 40 4.58 8.58 2.03
N ILE A 41 4.51 9.28 0.91
CA ILE A 41 3.28 9.76 0.28
C ILE A 41 2.88 8.77 -0.81
N ILE A 42 1.65 8.27 -0.76
CA ILE A 42 1.11 7.40 -1.81
C ILE A 42 -0.29 7.84 -2.22
N THR A 43 -0.49 8.06 -3.51
CA THR A 43 -1.80 8.37 -4.10
C THR A 43 -2.49 7.10 -4.63
N ASP A 44 -3.79 7.19 -4.91
CA ASP A 44 -4.68 6.06 -5.26
C ASP A 44 -5.27 6.30 -6.64
N ASP A 45 -4.94 5.44 -7.61
CA ASP A 45 -5.35 5.55 -9.03
C ASP A 45 -4.76 6.72 -9.82
N GLN A 46 -3.62 7.28 -9.39
CA GLN A 46 -2.84 8.21 -10.22
C GLN A 46 -1.91 7.45 -11.16
N GLY A 47 -1.89 7.80 -12.44
CA GLY A 47 -1.03 7.16 -13.45
C GLY A 47 0.37 7.77 -13.56
N TRP A 48 1.32 7.01 -14.13
CA TRP A 48 2.71 7.42 -14.35
C TRP A 48 2.87 8.83 -14.94
N ALA A 49 2.03 9.16 -15.92
CA ALA A 49 2.10 10.41 -16.64
C ALA A 49 1.04 11.45 -16.21
N GLN A 50 0.37 11.27 -15.06
CA GLN A 50 -0.58 12.25 -14.52
C GLN A 50 0.12 13.25 -13.58
N VAL A 51 1.22 13.84 -14.07
CA VAL A 51 2.10 14.83 -13.42
C VAL A 51 2.87 15.62 -14.51
N GLY A 52 3.20 16.88 -14.25
CA GLY A 52 3.90 17.78 -15.17
C GLY A 52 5.28 17.26 -15.57
N PHE A 53 6.09 16.81 -14.61
CA PHE A 53 7.45 16.28 -14.82
C PHE A 53 7.54 15.01 -15.69
N ARG A 54 6.40 14.45 -16.13
CA ARG A 54 6.33 13.37 -17.12
C ARG A 54 5.77 13.81 -18.49
N GLY A 55 5.75 15.11 -18.76
CA GLY A 55 5.38 15.69 -20.06
C GLY A 55 3.89 15.99 -20.25
N ASN A 56 3.13 16.10 -19.15
CA ASN A 56 1.69 16.36 -19.19
C ASN A 56 1.40 17.86 -19.05
N ASP A 57 1.51 18.60 -20.15
CA ASP A 57 1.38 20.07 -20.19
C ASP A 57 -0.01 20.60 -19.76
N VAL A 58 -1.00 19.72 -19.59
CA VAL A 58 -2.37 20.08 -19.18
C VAL A 58 -2.48 20.16 -17.66
N ILE A 59 -1.91 19.21 -16.94
CA ILE A 59 -2.04 19.13 -15.48
C ILE A 59 -1.06 20.09 -14.80
N GLN A 60 -1.51 20.81 -13.78
CA GLN A 60 -0.66 21.74 -13.03
C GLN A 60 -0.20 21.06 -11.75
N THR A 61 1.06 20.61 -11.72
CA THR A 61 1.66 19.98 -10.53
C THR A 61 3.03 20.59 -10.17
N PRO A 62 3.14 21.91 -9.96
CA PRO A 62 4.42 22.59 -9.74
C PRO A 62 5.18 22.10 -8.49
N ASN A 63 4.50 21.58 -7.46
CA ASN A 63 5.16 21.12 -6.24
C ASN A 63 5.68 19.68 -6.37
N LEU A 64 4.98 18.81 -7.11
CA LEU A 64 5.47 17.49 -7.51
C LEU A 64 6.61 17.62 -8.54
N ASP A 65 6.55 18.62 -9.42
CA ASP A 65 7.62 18.93 -10.36
C ASP A 65 8.87 19.45 -9.62
N ARG A 66 8.69 20.31 -8.60
CA ARG A 66 9.74 20.70 -7.64
C ARG A 66 10.31 19.49 -6.91
N LEU A 67 9.46 18.63 -6.34
CA LEU A 67 9.88 17.40 -5.67
C LEU A 67 10.70 16.51 -6.61
N ALA A 68 10.27 16.33 -7.86
CA ALA A 68 10.99 15.53 -8.85
C ALA A 68 12.37 16.11 -9.20
N ALA A 69 12.49 17.43 -9.33
CA ALA A 69 13.76 18.11 -9.55
C ALA A 69 14.72 18.04 -8.34
N GLU A 70 14.18 17.84 -7.13
CA GLU A 70 14.93 17.67 -5.88
C GLU A 70 15.13 16.19 -5.47
N SER A 71 14.76 15.22 -6.32
CA SER A 71 14.77 13.78 -6.01
C SER A 71 15.71 12.95 -6.87
N VAL A 72 16.05 11.74 -6.37
CA VAL A 72 16.32 10.61 -7.26
C VAL A 72 14.98 10.14 -7.84
N ASN A 73 14.81 10.29 -9.14
CA ASN A 73 13.56 10.08 -9.87
C ASN A 73 13.65 8.78 -10.70
N PHE A 74 13.00 7.72 -10.25
CA PHE A 74 13.02 6.44 -10.96
C PHE A 74 12.11 6.51 -12.20
N THR A 75 12.70 6.32 -13.37
CA THR A 75 11.94 6.29 -14.63
C THR A 75 11.08 5.03 -14.72
N ARG A 76 11.54 3.91 -14.13
CA ARG A 76 10.86 2.60 -14.09
C ARG A 76 10.80 2.02 -12.67
N PHE A 77 9.76 2.41 -11.93
CA PHE A 77 9.39 1.80 -10.66
C PHE A 77 8.06 1.06 -10.78
N TYR A 78 7.96 -0.12 -10.15
CA TYR A 78 6.86 -1.06 -10.36
C TYR A 78 6.07 -1.42 -9.11
N VAL A 79 4.74 -1.43 -9.28
CA VAL A 79 3.73 -1.80 -8.26
C VAL A 79 2.84 -2.94 -8.75
N SER A 80 2.06 -3.53 -7.85
CA SER A 80 0.99 -4.46 -8.26
C SER A 80 -0.09 -3.71 -9.06
N PRO A 81 -0.87 -4.39 -9.93
CA PRO A 81 -1.83 -3.70 -10.81
C PRO A 81 -3.07 -3.14 -10.08
N VAL A 82 -3.15 -3.29 -8.76
CA VAL A 82 -4.25 -2.88 -7.88
C VAL A 82 -3.76 -2.56 -6.45
N CYS A 83 -4.46 -1.65 -5.79
CA CYS A 83 -4.19 -1.06 -4.48
C CYS A 83 -3.76 -1.99 -3.33
N ALA A 84 -4.63 -2.86 -2.79
CA ALA A 84 -4.31 -3.64 -1.58
C ALA A 84 -3.07 -4.55 -1.73
N PRO A 85 -2.89 -5.32 -2.83
CA PRO A 85 -1.65 -6.03 -3.13
C PRO A 85 -0.39 -5.15 -3.13
N THR A 86 -0.46 -3.93 -3.68
CA THR A 86 0.65 -2.97 -3.59
C THR A 86 0.92 -2.57 -2.15
N ARG A 87 -0.12 -2.21 -1.40
CA ARG A 87 -0.01 -1.73 -0.01
C ARG A 87 0.58 -2.81 0.91
N ALA A 88 0.15 -4.07 0.76
CA ALA A 88 0.68 -5.19 1.53
C ALA A 88 2.17 -5.43 1.25
N SER A 89 2.54 -5.38 -0.02
CA SER A 89 3.93 -5.62 -0.44
C SER A 89 4.86 -4.46 -0.08
N LEU A 90 4.35 -3.22 -0.15
CA LEU A 90 5.02 -1.99 0.28
C LEU A 90 5.30 -1.98 1.79
N MET A 91 4.31 -2.39 2.59
CA MET A 91 4.43 -2.42 4.05
C MET A 91 5.32 -3.55 4.57
N THR A 92 5.50 -4.65 3.82
CA THR A 92 6.21 -5.86 4.31
C THR A 92 7.52 -6.17 3.56
N GLY A 93 7.76 -5.60 2.39
CA GLY A 93 8.89 -5.96 1.52
C GLY A 93 8.77 -7.36 0.89
N ARG A 94 7.59 -7.97 0.91
CA ARG A 94 7.29 -9.33 0.43
C ARG A 94 6.27 -9.27 -0.70
N TYR A 95 6.24 -10.25 -1.60
CA TYR A 95 5.17 -10.33 -2.60
C TYR A 95 3.80 -10.58 -1.91
N ASN A 96 2.76 -9.89 -2.37
CA ASN A 96 1.39 -9.92 -1.83
C ASN A 96 0.83 -11.34 -1.58
N TYR A 97 1.19 -12.33 -2.39
CA TYR A 97 0.76 -13.71 -2.18
C TYR A 97 1.37 -14.38 -0.94
N ARG A 98 2.51 -13.91 -0.42
CA ARG A 98 3.01 -14.37 0.89
C ARG A 98 2.25 -13.76 2.06
N THR A 99 1.65 -12.59 1.86
CA THR A 99 0.95 -11.81 2.90
C THR A 99 -0.54 -12.16 3.04
N GLY A 100 -1.05 -13.06 2.19
CA GLY A 100 -2.47 -13.45 2.11
C GLY A 100 -3.33 -12.55 1.20
N VAL A 101 -2.81 -11.40 0.77
CA VAL A 101 -3.56 -10.41 -0.01
C VAL A 101 -3.60 -10.79 -1.49
N VAL A 102 -4.71 -11.39 -1.91
CA VAL A 102 -4.93 -11.88 -3.29
C VAL A 102 -5.74 -10.91 -4.15
N ASP A 103 -6.63 -10.12 -3.54
CA ASP A 103 -7.60 -9.24 -4.20
C ASP A 103 -7.86 -7.99 -3.32
N THR A 104 -8.86 -7.16 -3.63
CA THR A 104 -9.05 -5.82 -3.03
C THR A 104 -10.33 -5.66 -2.20
N TYR A 105 -11.13 -6.70 -2.07
CA TYR A 105 -12.51 -6.62 -1.57
C TYR A 105 -12.94 -8.02 -1.06
N ILE A 106 -14.14 -8.17 -0.48
CA ILE A 106 -14.70 -9.46 0.01
C ILE A 106 -13.75 -10.27 0.91
N GLY A 107 -13.10 -9.60 1.85
CA GLY A 107 -12.17 -10.22 2.82
C GLY A 107 -10.84 -10.70 2.21
N ARG A 108 -10.56 -10.38 0.94
CA ARG A 108 -9.30 -10.73 0.25
C ARG A 108 -8.25 -9.62 0.26
N ALA A 109 -8.59 -8.46 0.82
CA ALA A 109 -7.66 -7.38 1.13
C ALA A 109 -7.04 -7.51 2.55
N MET A 110 -7.54 -8.42 3.39
CA MET A 110 -7.03 -8.63 4.74
C MET A 110 -5.65 -9.28 4.69
N MET A 111 -4.63 -8.58 5.19
CA MET A 111 -3.28 -9.10 5.36
C MET A 111 -3.25 -10.05 6.56
N HIS A 112 -2.42 -11.10 6.53
CA HIS A 112 -2.24 -11.93 7.73
C HIS A 112 -1.57 -11.14 8.85
N SER A 113 -2.08 -11.31 10.07
CA SER A 113 -1.68 -10.54 11.25
C SER A 113 -0.26 -10.83 11.77
N ASP A 114 0.34 -11.92 11.33
CA ASP A 114 1.72 -12.31 11.65
C ASP A 114 2.74 -11.77 10.65
N GLU A 115 2.30 -11.09 9.58
CA GLU A 115 3.19 -10.25 8.79
C GLU A 115 3.71 -9.08 9.62
N VAL A 116 4.95 -8.66 9.35
CA VAL A 116 5.63 -7.59 10.10
C VAL A 116 5.79 -6.40 9.17
N THR A 117 5.28 -5.24 9.59
CA THR A 117 5.32 -4.03 8.77
C THR A 117 6.58 -3.20 9.01
N VAL A 118 6.93 -2.37 8.04
CA VAL A 118 7.96 -1.33 8.18
C VAL A 118 7.65 -0.39 9.36
N ALA A 119 6.36 -0.14 9.66
CA ALA A 119 5.97 0.69 10.79
C ALA A 119 6.27 0.02 12.14
N GLU A 120 6.08 -1.30 12.26
CA GLU A 120 6.42 -2.03 13.48
C GLU A 120 7.92 -2.03 13.74
N VAL A 121 8.72 -2.35 12.71
CA VAL A 121 10.19 -2.37 12.85
C VAL A 121 10.74 -0.99 13.16
N LEU A 122 10.24 0.07 12.51
CA LEU A 122 10.66 1.45 12.81
C LEU A 122 10.21 1.89 14.21
N ARG A 123 8.97 1.58 14.63
CA ARG A 123 8.47 1.82 16.00
C ARG A 123 9.38 1.18 17.03
N ASP A 124 9.78 -0.07 16.82
CA ASP A 124 10.63 -0.83 17.74
C ASP A 124 12.09 -0.36 17.70
N ALA A 125 12.53 0.24 16.59
CA ALA A 125 13.77 1.02 16.48
C ALA A 125 13.68 2.44 17.09
N GLY A 126 12.55 2.81 17.71
CA GLY A 126 12.35 4.07 18.44
C GLY A 126 11.70 5.20 17.65
N TYR A 127 11.26 4.95 16.40
CA TYR A 127 10.55 5.97 15.62
C TYR A 127 9.16 6.26 16.19
N LYS A 128 8.72 7.50 15.98
CA LYS A 128 7.31 7.89 16.08
C LYS A 128 6.59 7.50 14.79
N THR A 129 5.50 6.76 14.85
CA THR A 129 4.83 6.23 13.64
C THR A 129 3.42 6.77 13.47
N GLY A 130 3.14 7.35 12.29
CA GLY A 130 1.87 7.98 11.95
C GLY A 130 1.34 7.54 10.59
N VAL A 131 0.04 7.25 10.47
CA VAL A 131 -0.65 7.01 9.18
C VAL A 131 -1.88 7.89 9.02
N PHE A 132 -2.02 8.49 7.85
CA PHE A 132 -3.05 9.49 7.56
C PHE A 132 -3.68 9.22 6.18
N GLY A 133 -4.76 8.44 6.14
CA GLY A 133 -5.48 8.11 4.89
C GLY A 133 -5.99 6.67 4.77
N LYS A 134 -5.76 6.04 3.63
CA LYS A 134 -6.19 4.69 3.25
C LYS A 134 -5.24 3.61 3.78
N TRP A 135 -5.72 2.76 4.69
CA TRP A 135 -5.00 1.56 5.10
C TRP A 135 -5.20 0.40 4.12
N HIS A 136 -6.44 -0.10 4.02
CA HIS A 136 -6.87 -1.16 3.09
C HIS A 136 -6.17 -2.52 3.24
N LEU A 137 -5.68 -2.85 4.46
CA LEU A 137 -5.10 -4.16 4.79
C LEU A 137 -5.86 -4.92 5.90
N GLY A 138 -7.02 -4.40 6.31
CA GLY A 138 -7.94 -4.99 7.30
C GLY A 138 -8.55 -3.93 8.21
N ASP A 139 -9.85 -4.07 8.50
CA ASP A 139 -10.64 -3.04 9.22
C ASP A 139 -10.91 -3.34 10.70
N ASN A 140 -10.54 -4.54 11.19
CA ASN A 140 -10.76 -5.01 12.56
C ASN A 140 -9.45 -5.53 13.18
N TYR A 141 -9.37 -5.55 14.52
CA TYR A 141 -8.24 -6.13 15.26
C TYR A 141 -7.91 -7.56 14.80
N PRO A 142 -6.64 -7.99 14.70
CA PRO A 142 -5.38 -7.24 14.88
C PRO A 142 -4.82 -6.66 13.57
N LEU A 143 -5.67 -6.37 12.58
CA LEU A 143 -5.25 -5.96 11.23
C LEU A 143 -5.28 -4.45 11.01
N ARG A 144 -5.81 -3.66 11.97
CA ARG A 144 -5.92 -2.20 11.83
C ARG A 144 -4.52 -1.61 11.85
N ALA A 145 -4.31 -0.48 11.20
CA ALA A 145 -3.00 0.16 11.14
C ALA A 145 -2.39 0.44 12.54
N MET A 146 -3.24 0.73 13.53
CA MET A 146 -2.82 0.92 14.94
C MET A 146 -2.29 -0.35 15.62
N ASP A 147 -2.75 -1.53 15.20
CA ASP A 147 -2.25 -2.82 15.67
C ASP A 147 -0.97 -3.20 14.91
N GLN A 148 -0.83 -2.72 13.67
CA GLN A 148 0.20 -3.05 12.68
C GLN A 148 1.31 -1.97 12.61
N GLY A 149 1.68 -1.39 13.76
CA GLY A 149 2.88 -0.56 13.92
C GLY A 149 2.66 0.95 14.08
N PHE A 150 1.50 1.50 13.70
CA PHE A 150 1.27 2.95 13.74
C PHE A 150 0.74 3.44 15.10
N GLN A 151 1.50 4.30 15.79
CA GLN A 151 1.12 4.88 17.08
C GLN A 151 0.00 5.94 16.96
N GLN A 152 -0.07 6.63 15.82
CA GLN A 152 -1.18 7.49 15.44
C GLN A 152 -1.73 7.03 14.07
N ALA A 153 -3.03 6.77 14.00
CA ALA A 153 -3.71 6.35 12.80
C ALA A 153 -5.00 7.16 12.62
N LEU A 154 -5.01 8.06 11.63
CA LEU A 154 -6.22 8.66 11.09
C LEU A 154 -6.55 8.00 9.76
N VAL A 155 -7.49 7.05 9.76
CA VAL A 155 -7.78 6.25 8.57
C VAL A 155 -9.27 6.17 8.25
N HIS A 156 -9.61 6.03 6.97
CA HIS A 156 -10.92 5.50 6.60
C HIS A 156 -10.84 3.96 6.51
N LYS A 157 -12.01 3.30 6.58
CA LYS A 157 -12.10 1.84 6.45
C LYS A 157 -12.14 1.40 4.98
N GLY A 158 -11.80 0.15 4.71
CA GLY A 158 -11.89 -0.49 3.39
C GLY A 158 -11.05 0.15 2.28
N GLY A 159 -11.54 0.01 1.04
CA GLY A 159 -10.77 0.33 -0.18
C GLY A 159 -10.88 1.75 -0.69
N GLY A 160 -11.59 2.63 0.00
CA GLY A 160 -11.83 4.03 -0.38
C GLY A 160 -13.10 4.55 0.28
N ILE A 161 -13.29 5.88 0.31
CA ILE A 161 -14.49 6.50 0.86
C ILE A 161 -15.66 6.40 -0.16
N GLY A 162 -16.87 6.16 0.31
CA GLY A 162 -18.05 5.77 -0.46
C GLY A 162 -18.22 4.25 -0.63
N GLN A 163 -17.58 3.42 0.21
CA GLN A 163 -17.57 1.95 0.13
C GLN A 163 -18.30 1.27 1.30
N PRO A 164 -18.57 -0.06 1.27
CA PRO A 164 -19.49 -0.70 2.22
C PRO A 164 -19.02 -0.76 3.69
N SER A 165 -17.75 -0.48 3.94
CA SER A 165 -17.16 -0.39 5.29
C SER A 165 -17.35 0.97 5.96
N ASP A 166 -17.77 1.97 5.19
CA ASP A 166 -17.86 3.34 5.67
C ASP A 166 -19.00 3.57 6.68
N PRO A 167 -18.84 4.50 7.63
CA PRO A 167 -19.94 4.98 8.44
C PRO A 167 -21.02 5.65 7.56
N PRO A 168 -22.33 5.42 7.82
CA PRO A 168 -23.41 6.10 7.09
C PRO A 168 -23.25 7.62 7.10
N GLY A 169 -23.35 8.25 5.93
CA GLY A 169 -23.26 9.70 5.76
C GLY A 169 -21.85 10.25 5.54
N THR A 170 -20.79 9.44 5.58
CA THR A 170 -19.45 9.90 5.19
C THR A 170 -19.36 10.22 3.70
N SER A 171 -18.50 11.15 3.32
CA SER A 171 -18.13 11.46 1.94
C SER A 171 -16.70 11.99 1.88
N TYR A 172 -16.22 12.43 0.71
CA TYR A 172 -14.92 13.12 0.61
C TYR A 172 -14.95 14.50 1.29
N PHE A 173 -16.14 15.06 1.52
CA PHE A 173 -16.39 16.24 2.33
C PHE A 173 -17.01 15.85 3.68
N ASP A 174 -16.56 16.52 4.73
CA ASP A 174 -16.95 16.29 6.12
C ASP A 174 -16.92 14.79 6.52
N PRO A 175 -15.79 14.08 6.27
CA PRO A 175 -15.73 12.63 6.41
C PRO A 175 -15.85 12.16 7.86
N ILE A 176 -16.40 10.97 8.04
CA ILE A 176 -16.34 10.21 9.29
C ILE A 176 -15.17 9.22 9.17
N LEU A 177 -14.13 9.42 9.98
CA LEU A 177 -12.86 8.69 9.96
C LEU A 177 -12.62 7.96 11.28
N GLN A 178 -11.62 7.07 11.32
CA GLN A 178 -11.18 6.36 12.52
C GLN A 178 -9.88 7.00 13.03
N TRP A 179 -9.88 7.49 14.27
CA TRP A 179 -8.69 8.00 14.98
C TRP A 179 -8.30 7.00 16.07
N ASN A 180 -7.23 6.23 15.88
CA ASN A 180 -6.81 5.14 16.79
C ASN A 180 -8.00 4.24 17.22
N GLY A 181 -8.81 3.83 16.25
CA GLY A 181 -10.00 2.97 16.46
C GLY A 181 -11.27 3.70 16.92
N GLU A 182 -11.18 4.99 17.25
CA GLU A 182 -12.34 5.82 17.63
C GLU A 182 -12.92 6.54 16.41
N GLN A 183 -14.19 6.28 16.08
CA GLN A 183 -14.87 6.90 14.95
C GLN A 183 -15.20 8.38 15.24
N LYS A 184 -14.73 9.31 14.39
CA LYS A 184 -14.91 10.77 14.56
C LYS A 184 -15.32 11.46 13.26
N PRO A 185 -16.23 12.45 13.31
CA PRO A 185 -16.48 13.35 12.19
C PRO A 185 -15.36 14.40 12.09
N TYR A 186 -14.99 14.75 10.87
CA TYR A 186 -14.08 15.84 10.54
C TYR A 186 -14.80 16.83 9.61
N ALA A 187 -14.27 18.05 9.48
CA ALA A 187 -14.83 19.07 8.60
C ALA A 187 -13.85 19.41 7.48
N GLY A 188 -14.36 19.64 6.26
CA GLY A 188 -13.58 19.93 5.07
C GLY A 188 -13.26 18.70 4.20
N TYR A 189 -12.31 18.84 3.30
CA TYR A 189 -11.97 17.83 2.29
C TYR A 189 -10.99 16.78 2.83
N CYS A 190 -11.22 15.49 2.56
CA CYS A 190 -10.48 14.39 3.17
C CYS A 190 -8.96 14.46 2.91
N THR A 191 -8.53 14.81 1.70
CA THR A 191 -7.10 14.96 1.37
C THR A 191 -6.43 16.04 2.21
N ASP A 192 -7.07 17.20 2.36
CA ASP A 192 -6.56 18.29 3.20
C ASP A 192 -6.50 17.86 4.68
N ILE A 193 -7.52 17.13 5.17
CA ILE A 193 -7.55 16.59 6.54
C ILE A 193 -6.37 15.65 6.79
N PHE A 194 -6.08 14.72 5.87
CA PHE A 194 -4.95 13.79 6.02
C PHE A 194 -3.60 14.50 6.03
N PHE A 195 -3.34 15.42 5.08
CA PHE A 195 -2.09 16.17 5.04
C PHE A 195 -1.92 17.12 6.24
N ASN A 196 -2.98 17.83 6.65
CA ASN A 196 -2.92 18.71 7.83
C ASN A 196 -2.65 17.92 9.13
N THR A 197 -3.23 16.72 9.25
CA THR A 197 -2.97 15.83 10.40
C THR A 197 -1.55 15.28 10.37
N ALA A 198 -1.04 14.89 9.20
CA ALA A 198 0.35 14.46 9.03
C ALA A 198 1.35 15.58 9.35
N MET A 199 1.10 16.81 8.89
CA MET A 199 1.90 17.99 9.24
C MET A 199 1.88 18.27 10.75
N THR A 200 0.71 18.16 11.39
CA THR A 200 0.58 18.29 12.85
C THR A 200 1.41 17.23 13.60
N PHE A 201 1.37 15.98 13.13
CA PHE A 201 2.19 14.90 13.67
C PHE A 201 3.70 15.16 13.50
N ILE A 202 4.13 15.67 12.34
CA ILE A 202 5.53 16.03 12.08
C ILE A 202 5.99 17.14 13.04
N GLU A 203 5.19 18.20 13.22
CA GLU A 203 5.55 19.28 14.17
C GLU A 203 5.65 18.79 15.62
N GLN A 204 4.74 17.91 16.04
CA GLN A 204 4.73 17.34 17.40
C GLN A 204 5.91 16.41 17.68
N ASN A 205 6.48 15.79 16.65
CA ASN A 205 7.54 14.78 16.78
C ASN A 205 8.88 15.22 16.19
N ARG A 206 9.04 16.49 15.78
CA ARG A 206 10.25 17.06 15.14
C ARG A 206 11.57 16.83 15.90
N ASP A 207 11.50 16.60 17.22
CA ASP A 207 12.63 16.38 18.12
C ASP A 207 12.94 14.87 18.31
N HIS A 208 12.31 14.01 17.48
CA HIS A 208 12.45 12.56 17.43
C HIS A 208 12.44 12.05 15.97
N PRO A 209 13.07 10.91 15.64
CA PRO A 209 12.88 10.30 14.34
C PRO A 209 11.41 9.87 14.16
N PHE A 210 10.81 10.22 13.03
CA PHE A 210 9.41 9.86 12.73
C PHE A 210 9.24 9.18 11.36
N PHE A 211 8.20 8.36 11.25
CA PHE A 211 7.70 7.78 10.01
C PHE A 211 6.25 8.22 9.81
N ALA A 212 6.02 9.10 8.83
CA ALA A 212 4.70 9.57 8.43
C ALA A 212 4.30 8.93 7.10
N TYR A 213 3.33 8.02 7.15
CA TYR A 213 2.71 7.43 5.96
C TYR A 213 1.46 8.24 5.60
N ILE A 214 1.42 8.84 4.40
CA ILE A 214 0.32 9.67 3.91
C ILE A 214 -0.32 8.99 2.68
N PRO A 215 -1.11 7.92 2.88
CA PRO A 215 -1.82 7.22 1.81
C PRO A 215 -3.13 7.91 1.44
N THR A 216 -3.11 8.92 0.59
CA THR A 216 -4.36 9.55 0.14
C THR A 216 -5.20 8.56 -0.68
N ASN A 217 -6.51 8.63 -0.51
CA ASN A 217 -7.49 7.96 -1.37
C ASN A 217 -7.79 8.76 -2.65
N ALA A 218 -7.19 9.93 -2.83
CA ALA A 218 -7.26 10.69 -4.07
C ALA A 218 -6.17 10.22 -5.05
N PRO A 219 -6.39 10.24 -6.38
CA PRO A 219 -7.61 10.62 -7.10
C PRO A 219 -8.63 9.47 -7.38
N HIS A 220 -8.82 8.50 -6.50
CA HIS A 220 -9.80 7.42 -6.67
C HIS A 220 -11.25 7.95 -6.77
N SER A 221 -12.16 7.16 -7.37
CA SER A 221 -13.60 7.47 -7.40
C SER A 221 -14.19 7.60 -5.98
N PRO A 222 -15.22 8.45 -5.76
CA PRO A 222 -16.17 9.07 -6.69
C PRO A 222 -15.70 10.30 -7.49
N TYR A 223 -14.46 10.77 -7.34
CA TYR A 223 -13.94 11.98 -8.00
C TYR A 223 -14.56 13.30 -7.49
N ASP A 224 -14.81 13.36 -6.18
CA ASP A 224 -15.22 14.57 -5.49
C ASP A 224 -14.00 15.39 -5.08
N VAL A 225 -14.05 16.70 -5.34
CA VAL A 225 -13.01 17.71 -5.05
C VAL A 225 -13.66 19.11 -5.12
N PRO A 226 -13.16 20.15 -4.41
CA PRO A 226 -13.76 21.48 -4.51
C PRO A 226 -13.81 22.02 -5.94
N GLU A 227 -14.90 22.70 -6.28
CA GLU A 227 -15.17 23.20 -7.65
C GLU A 227 -14.06 24.11 -8.20
N SER A 228 -13.36 24.84 -7.33
CA SER A 228 -12.18 25.67 -7.66
C SER A 228 -11.03 24.89 -8.29
N TYR A 229 -10.91 23.59 -8.02
CA TYR A 229 -9.92 22.73 -8.66
C TYR A 229 -10.42 22.10 -9.96
N ILE A 230 -11.73 22.13 -10.23
CA ILE A 230 -12.33 21.49 -11.43
C ILE A 230 -12.44 22.51 -12.58
N GLU A 231 -12.87 23.72 -12.28
CA GLU A 231 -13.09 24.79 -13.27
C GLU A 231 -11.86 25.10 -14.15
N PRO A 232 -10.61 25.18 -13.63
CA PRO A 232 -9.44 25.41 -14.48
C PRO A 232 -9.23 24.34 -15.56
N TYR A 233 -9.67 23.11 -15.32
CA TYR A 233 -9.55 22.00 -16.27
C TYR A 233 -10.74 21.91 -17.22
N ARG A 234 -11.97 22.20 -16.75
CA ARG A 234 -13.13 22.35 -17.65
C ARG A 234 -12.92 23.51 -18.63
N ALA A 235 -12.33 24.62 -18.17
CA ALA A 235 -11.99 25.77 -19.02
C ALA A 235 -10.94 25.43 -20.11
N GLN A 236 -10.08 24.43 -19.88
CA GLN A 236 -9.16 23.87 -20.87
C GLN A 236 -9.82 22.84 -21.81
N GLY A 237 -11.13 22.56 -21.64
CA GLY A 237 -11.89 21.64 -22.48
C GLY A 237 -11.84 20.17 -22.06
N LEU A 238 -11.41 19.86 -20.84
CA LEU A 238 -11.50 18.50 -20.30
C LEU A 238 -12.96 18.19 -19.94
N ASP A 239 -13.40 16.95 -20.18
CA ASP A 239 -14.68 16.50 -19.66
C ASP A 239 -14.67 16.39 -18.13
N ASP A 240 -15.85 16.46 -17.54
CA ASP A 240 -16.04 16.59 -16.09
C ASP A 240 -15.30 15.53 -15.27
N LYS A 241 -15.24 14.27 -15.75
CA LYS A 241 -14.56 13.20 -15.02
C LYS A 241 -13.06 13.45 -14.92
N ASP A 242 -12.41 13.73 -16.05
CA ASP A 242 -10.96 13.91 -16.05
C ASP A 242 -10.55 15.30 -15.50
N ALA A 243 -11.40 16.33 -15.64
CA ALA A 243 -11.25 17.60 -14.93
C ALA A 243 -11.28 17.43 -13.41
N ARG A 244 -12.17 16.58 -12.88
CA ARG A 244 -12.21 16.21 -11.45
C ARG A 244 -10.95 15.47 -11.01
N ILE A 245 -10.52 14.46 -11.75
CA ILE A 245 -9.29 13.69 -11.45
C ILE A 245 -8.07 14.62 -11.41
N TYR A 246 -7.93 15.52 -12.39
CA TYR A 246 -6.82 16.49 -12.41
C TYR A 246 -6.94 17.51 -11.27
N GLY A 247 -8.16 17.95 -10.93
CA GLY A 247 -8.42 18.77 -9.75
C GLY A 247 -7.99 18.11 -8.44
N MET A 248 -8.29 16.82 -8.25
CA MET A 248 -7.83 16.05 -7.09
C MET A 248 -6.31 15.96 -7.01
N ILE A 249 -5.63 15.72 -8.13
CA ILE A 249 -4.17 15.69 -8.20
C ILE A 249 -3.57 17.07 -7.92
N THR A 250 -4.23 18.15 -8.34
CA THR A 250 -3.81 19.53 -8.05
C THR A 250 -3.92 19.84 -6.56
N ASN A 251 -4.98 19.38 -5.89
CA ASN A 251 -5.09 19.49 -4.43
C ASN A 251 -4.02 18.64 -3.69
N ILE A 252 -3.66 17.46 -4.22
CA ILE A 252 -2.52 16.70 -3.70
C ILE A 252 -1.22 17.49 -3.87
N ASP A 253 -0.98 18.06 -5.04
CA ASP A 253 0.21 18.88 -5.34
C ASP A 253 0.36 20.06 -4.37
N GLU A 254 -0.70 20.85 -4.17
CA GLU A 254 -0.68 21.96 -3.20
C GLU A 254 -0.38 21.50 -1.77
N ASN A 255 -0.89 20.34 -1.36
CA ASN A 255 -0.61 19.80 -0.03
C ASN A 255 0.81 19.21 0.10
N VAL A 256 1.37 18.65 -0.96
CA VAL A 256 2.80 18.31 -1.03
C VAL A 256 3.65 19.57 -0.93
N GLY A 257 3.26 20.67 -1.59
CA GLY A 257 3.88 21.99 -1.45
C GLY A 257 3.92 22.46 0.00
N LYS A 258 2.75 22.54 0.66
CA LYS A 258 2.64 22.91 2.09
C LYS A 258 3.52 22.04 3.00
N LEU A 259 3.58 20.73 2.73
CA LEU A 259 4.38 19.78 3.50
C LEU A 259 5.89 20.00 3.31
N LEU A 260 6.36 20.19 2.07
CA LEU A 260 7.76 20.49 1.80
C LEU A 260 8.17 21.84 2.39
N ASP A 261 7.33 22.86 2.23
CA ASP A 261 7.53 24.19 2.81
C ASP A 261 7.58 24.15 4.34
N LEU A 262 6.79 23.28 4.99
CA LEU A 262 6.88 23.03 6.43
C LEU A 262 8.24 22.44 6.82
N LEU A 263 8.74 21.44 6.09
CA LEU A 263 10.05 20.84 6.36
C LEU A 263 11.18 21.87 6.24
N ASP A 264 11.11 22.73 5.22
CA ASP A 264 12.07 23.81 5.01
C ASP A 264 11.97 24.86 6.14
N GLN A 265 10.76 25.31 6.50
CA GLN A 265 10.50 26.27 7.59
C GLN A 265 10.86 25.75 8.99
N ARG A 266 10.83 24.44 9.21
CA ARG A 266 11.20 23.80 10.49
C ARG A 266 12.64 23.31 10.53
N GLY A 267 13.41 23.46 9.44
CA GLY A 267 14.79 22.98 9.34
C GLY A 267 14.92 21.45 9.29
N LEU A 268 13.82 20.74 9.05
CA LEU A 268 13.77 19.28 8.99
C LEU A 268 14.17 18.72 7.62
N ALA A 269 14.11 19.54 6.57
CA ALA A 269 14.26 19.10 5.19
C ALA A 269 15.58 18.38 4.89
N HIS A 270 16.69 18.77 5.53
CA HIS A 270 18.01 18.17 5.31
C HIS A 270 18.06 16.68 5.70
N ASP A 271 17.44 16.34 6.83
CA ASP A 271 17.49 15.02 7.47
C ASP A 271 16.17 14.25 7.34
N THR A 272 15.34 14.59 6.35
CA THR A 272 14.07 13.93 6.05
C THR A 272 14.09 13.29 4.67
N ILE A 273 13.91 11.97 4.63
CA ILE A 273 13.58 11.21 3.42
C ILE A 273 12.11 11.49 3.08
N VAL A 274 11.85 12.04 1.90
CA VAL A 274 10.49 12.19 1.34
C VAL A 274 10.36 11.30 0.12
N ILE A 275 9.41 10.36 0.15
CA ILE A 275 9.06 9.49 -0.96
C ILE A 275 7.68 9.87 -1.49
N PHE A 276 7.53 10.00 -2.80
CA PHE A 276 6.24 10.11 -3.47
C PHE A 276 6.04 8.99 -4.48
N MET A 277 4.89 8.32 -4.41
CA MET A 277 4.47 7.28 -5.36
C MET A 277 2.93 7.17 -5.47
N THR A 278 2.45 6.19 -6.23
CA THR A 278 1.02 5.82 -6.40
C THR A 278 0.89 4.30 -6.39
N ASP A 279 -0.26 3.78 -5.96
CA ASP A 279 -0.42 2.34 -5.68
C ASP A 279 -0.71 1.46 -6.90
N ASN A 280 -1.16 2.03 -8.01
CA ASN A 280 -1.34 1.38 -9.31
C ASN A 280 -1.50 2.41 -10.43
N GLY A 281 -1.54 1.98 -11.69
CA GLY A 281 -1.87 2.86 -12.82
C GLY A 281 -3.27 3.50 -12.76
N PRO A 282 -3.65 4.37 -13.71
CA PRO A 282 -4.85 5.20 -13.59
C PRO A 282 -6.15 4.45 -13.90
N THR A 283 -7.31 5.03 -13.57
CA THR A 283 -8.61 4.48 -14.02
C THR A 283 -9.04 4.98 -15.40
N THR A 284 -8.54 6.13 -15.86
CA THR A 284 -8.83 6.69 -17.20
C THR A 284 -7.66 6.46 -18.16
N ARG A 285 -7.88 6.70 -19.45
CA ARG A 285 -6.87 6.56 -20.52
C ARG A 285 -6.47 7.92 -21.09
N ARG A 286 -6.15 8.88 -20.22
CA ARG A 286 -5.65 10.20 -20.63
C ARG A 286 -4.17 10.12 -20.98
N TYR A 287 -3.44 11.23 -20.94
CA TYR A 287 -2.01 11.26 -21.25
C TYR A 287 -1.28 10.16 -20.46
N THR A 288 -0.82 9.12 -21.16
CA THR A 288 -0.10 7.96 -20.59
C THR A 288 1.39 7.99 -20.89
N ALA A 289 1.89 9.04 -21.57
CA ALA A 289 3.22 9.08 -22.18
C ALA A 289 3.54 7.84 -23.05
N GLY A 290 2.53 7.33 -23.77
CA GLY A 290 2.65 6.13 -24.62
C GLY A 290 2.49 4.79 -23.89
N LEU A 291 2.44 4.77 -22.56
CA LEU A 291 2.30 3.52 -21.80
C LEU A 291 0.94 2.85 -22.04
N ARG A 292 0.95 1.51 -22.13
CA ARG A 292 -0.21 0.70 -22.53
C ARG A 292 -1.09 0.29 -21.35
N ALA A 293 -2.40 0.28 -21.60
CA ALA A 293 -3.45 -0.01 -20.62
C ALA A 293 -3.44 0.92 -19.39
N ARG A 294 -3.89 0.41 -18.24
CA ARG A 294 -4.30 1.18 -17.04
C ARG A 294 -4.50 0.25 -15.82
N LYS A 295 -5.01 0.74 -14.68
CA LYS A 295 -5.37 -0.05 -13.47
C LYS A 295 -5.98 -1.41 -13.80
N GLY A 296 -5.56 -2.44 -13.08
CA GLY A 296 -6.01 -3.82 -13.28
C GLY A 296 -5.37 -4.53 -14.47
N SER A 297 -4.32 -3.96 -15.08
CA SER A 297 -3.53 -4.58 -16.14
C SER A 297 -2.06 -4.63 -15.75
N VAL A 298 -1.34 -5.64 -16.24
CA VAL A 298 0.10 -5.84 -16.04
C VAL A 298 0.97 -5.27 -17.17
N TYR A 299 0.35 -4.64 -18.18
CA TYR A 299 1.05 -3.72 -19.10
C TYR A 299 1.55 -2.48 -18.34
N GLU A 300 2.56 -1.78 -18.86
CA GLU A 300 3.28 -0.69 -18.18
C GLU A 300 2.33 0.36 -17.59
N GLY A 301 1.29 0.78 -18.32
CA GLY A 301 0.34 1.79 -17.85
C GLY A 301 -0.51 1.36 -16.65
N GLY A 302 -0.49 0.09 -16.25
CA GLY A 302 -1.17 -0.42 -15.04
C GLY A 302 -0.27 -0.67 -13.84
N ILE A 303 1.05 -0.84 -14.05
CA ILE A 303 2.02 -1.24 -13.00
C ILE A 303 3.26 -0.35 -12.87
N ARG A 304 3.60 0.46 -13.88
CA ARG A 304 4.69 1.43 -13.82
C ARG A 304 4.15 2.73 -13.24
N VAL A 305 4.80 3.27 -12.22
CA VAL A 305 4.33 4.43 -11.45
C VAL A 305 5.46 5.42 -11.17
N PRO A 306 5.17 6.70 -10.87
CA PRO A 306 6.20 7.63 -10.44
C PRO A 306 6.74 7.15 -9.09
N PHE A 307 8.04 7.31 -8.89
CA PHE A 307 8.70 7.05 -7.62
C PHE A 307 9.84 8.04 -7.47
N LEU A 308 9.66 8.97 -6.55
CA LEU A 308 10.59 10.05 -6.25
C LEU A 308 11.16 9.81 -4.85
N VAL A 309 12.47 9.93 -4.67
CA VAL A 309 13.13 9.83 -3.37
C VAL A 309 14.01 11.06 -3.14
N ARG A 310 13.58 11.95 -2.25
CA ARG A 310 14.30 13.17 -1.85
C ARG A 310 14.92 12.98 -0.47
N TRP A 311 16.22 13.24 -0.32
CA TRP A 311 16.90 13.38 0.97
C TRP A 311 18.09 14.35 0.79
N PRO A 312 17.88 15.68 0.87
CA PRO A 312 18.83 16.68 0.37
C PRO A 312 20.20 16.67 1.07
N GLY A 313 20.27 16.26 2.33
CA GLY A 313 21.52 16.12 3.06
C GLY A 313 22.35 14.89 2.68
N THR A 314 21.88 14.03 1.76
CA THR A 314 22.48 12.72 1.48
C THR A 314 22.42 12.32 0.00
N PHE A 315 21.29 12.50 -0.69
CA PHE A 315 21.12 12.14 -2.10
C PHE A 315 21.28 13.35 -3.02
N GLN A 316 21.95 13.13 -4.15
CA GLN A 316 22.00 14.10 -5.25
C GLN A 316 20.84 13.85 -6.23
N PRO A 317 20.05 14.88 -6.62
CA PRO A 317 18.95 14.73 -7.57
C PRO A 317 19.42 14.26 -8.95
N ARG A 318 18.68 13.31 -9.54
CA ARG A 318 18.98 12.69 -10.84
C ARG A 318 17.83 11.82 -11.31
N GLU A 319 17.81 11.43 -12.59
CA GLU A 319 17.01 10.28 -13.01
C GLU A 319 17.72 8.95 -12.68
N GLU A 320 16.95 7.90 -12.44
CA GLU A 320 17.42 6.53 -12.23
C GLU A 320 16.69 5.58 -13.18
N GLU A 321 17.46 4.79 -13.94
CA GLU A 321 16.96 3.90 -15.00
C GLU A 321 16.93 2.42 -14.59
N ARG A 322 17.59 2.07 -13.47
CA ARG A 322 17.52 0.73 -12.87
C ARG A 322 16.08 0.43 -12.44
N ILE A 323 15.59 -0.75 -12.79
CA ILE A 323 14.25 -1.17 -12.37
C ILE A 323 14.20 -1.44 -10.85
N ALA A 324 13.15 -0.97 -10.20
CA ALA A 324 12.85 -1.21 -8.80
C ALA A 324 11.35 -1.43 -8.59
N ALA A 325 10.96 -1.91 -7.41
CA ALA A 325 9.58 -2.18 -7.06
C ALA A 325 9.25 -1.82 -5.61
N HIS A 326 7.96 -1.66 -5.34
CA HIS A 326 7.39 -1.46 -4.00
C HIS A 326 7.90 -2.40 -2.89
N ILE A 327 8.27 -3.65 -3.21
CA ILE A 327 8.90 -4.58 -2.25
C ILE A 327 10.27 -4.10 -1.73
N ASP A 328 10.98 -3.25 -2.47
CA ASP A 328 12.31 -2.75 -2.11
C ASP A 328 12.25 -1.62 -1.07
N VAL A 329 11.09 -1.01 -0.86
CA VAL A 329 10.94 0.16 0.00
C VAL A 329 11.19 -0.21 1.46
N LEU A 330 10.66 -1.32 1.97
CA LEU A 330 10.94 -1.77 3.35
C LEU A 330 12.45 -1.94 3.60
N PRO A 331 13.21 -2.79 2.88
CA PRO A 331 14.63 -2.98 3.20
C PRO A 331 15.44 -1.69 2.99
N THR A 332 15.06 -0.83 2.04
CA THR A 332 15.70 0.49 1.84
C THR A 332 15.49 1.42 3.04
N LEU A 333 14.26 1.52 3.55
CA LEU A 333 13.94 2.39 4.69
C LEU A 333 14.55 1.86 5.99
N LEU A 334 14.58 0.55 6.19
CA LEU A 334 15.21 -0.04 7.37
C LEU A 334 16.73 0.15 7.38
N GLU A 335 17.41 -0.05 6.24
CA GLU A 335 18.85 0.24 6.15
C GLU A 335 19.14 1.73 6.40
N ALA A 336 18.33 2.63 5.84
CA ALA A 336 18.50 4.08 6.03
C ALA A 336 18.26 4.53 7.48
N ALA A 337 17.37 3.84 8.20
CA ALA A 337 17.10 4.04 9.63
C ALA A 337 18.12 3.34 10.56
N GLY A 338 19.01 2.50 10.03
CA GLY A 338 19.86 1.61 10.84
C GLY A 338 19.10 0.50 11.57
N ALA A 339 17.87 0.21 11.14
CA ALA A 339 16.97 -0.75 11.76
C ALA A 339 17.15 -2.17 11.17
N PRO A 340 16.94 -3.24 11.96
CA PRO A 340 17.15 -4.61 11.49
C PRO A 340 16.04 -5.06 10.53
N VAL A 341 16.43 -5.61 9.37
CA VAL A 341 15.49 -6.29 8.46
C VAL A 341 15.03 -7.61 9.10
N PRO A 342 13.71 -7.94 9.09
CA PRO A 342 13.21 -9.19 9.67
C PRO A 342 13.89 -10.45 9.09
N SER A 343 14.45 -11.28 9.96
CA SER A 343 15.25 -12.47 9.59
C SER A 343 14.51 -13.81 9.81
N ASP A 344 13.32 -13.77 10.40
CA ASP A 344 12.45 -14.94 10.64
C ASP A 344 11.63 -15.34 9.39
N ARG A 345 11.67 -14.50 8.35
CA ARG A 345 10.88 -14.62 7.13
C ARG A 345 11.69 -14.18 5.90
N LYS A 346 11.32 -14.69 4.72
CA LYS A 346 11.88 -14.21 3.45
C LYS A 346 11.29 -12.84 3.09
N ILE A 347 12.14 -11.82 3.08
CA ILE A 347 11.92 -10.54 2.40
C ILE A 347 12.27 -10.74 0.92
N ASP A 348 11.42 -10.25 0.01
CA ASP A 348 11.60 -10.43 -1.44
C ASP A 348 12.28 -9.23 -2.11
N GLY A 349 12.15 -8.04 -1.51
CA GLY A 349 12.83 -6.82 -1.95
C GLY A 349 14.32 -6.79 -1.60
N VAL A 350 15.05 -5.89 -2.26
CA VAL A 350 16.45 -5.57 -1.93
C VAL A 350 16.54 -4.10 -1.54
N SER A 351 17.51 -3.72 -0.71
CA SER A 351 17.74 -2.31 -0.43
C SER A 351 18.28 -1.57 -1.65
N LEU A 352 17.69 -0.42 -1.94
CA LEU A 352 18.17 0.53 -2.94
C LEU A 352 19.14 1.54 -2.35
N LEU A 353 19.34 1.58 -1.02
CA LEU A 353 20.14 2.62 -0.35
C LEU A 353 21.56 2.74 -0.90
N PRO A 354 22.33 1.65 -1.13
CA PRO A 354 23.67 1.76 -1.71
C PRO A 354 23.68 2.46 -3.07
N ARG A 355 22.64 2.21 -3.89
CA ARG A 355 22.46 2.85 -5.20
C ARG A 355 21.98 4.29 -5.09
N LEU A 356 21.11 4.60 -4.12
CA LEU A 356 20.64 5.97 -3.89
C LEU A 356 21.81 6.88 -3.47
N LEU A 357 22.68 6.38 -2.59
CA LEU A 357 23.92 7.02 -2.14
C LEU A 357 24.94 7.20 -3.27
N ASP A 358 25.22 6.14 -4.05
CA ASP A 358 26.22 6.16 -5.12
C ASP A 358 25.62 5.74 -6.48
N PRO A 359 25.54 6.65 -7.48
CA PRO A 359 25.05 6.34 -8.82
C PRO A 359 25.96 5.41 -9.63
N GLU A 360 27.17 5.10 -9.16
CA GLU A 360 28.05 4.07 -9.76
C GLU A 360 27.90 2.70 -9.08
N GLN A 361 27.32 2.63 -7.87
CA GLN A 361 27.10 1.37 -7.18
C GLN A 361 26.17 0.46 -7.99
N GLN A 362 26.64 -0.75 -8.27
CA GLN A 362 25.86 -1.76 -8.97
C GLN A 362 24.96 -2.51 -7.99
N ILE A 363 23.67 -2.62 -8.34
CA ILE A 363 22.75 -3.64 -7.82
C ILE A 363 22.76 -4.79 -8.83
N GLU A 364 22.64 -6.04 -8.39
CA GLU A 364 22.55 -7.19 -9.31
C GLU A 364 21.30 -7.12 -10.22
N ASP A 365 21.42 -7.63 -11.44
CA ASP A 365 20.29 -7.79 -12.35
C ASP A 365 19.33 -8.88 -11.85
N ARG A 366 18.03 -8.59 -11.85
CA ARG A 366 16.98 -9.49 -11.37
C ARG A 366 15.71 -9.37 -12.19
N THR A 367 14.82 -10.33 -11.98
CA THR A 367 13.43 -10.29 -12.48
C THR A 367 12.51 -9.83 -11.35
N LEU A 368 11.69 -8.82 -11.63
CA LEU A 368 10.58 -8.38 -10.78
C LEU A 368 9.31 -9.09 -11.22
N TYR A 369 8.53 -9.62 -10.29
CA TYR A 369 7.29 -10.34 -10.59
C TYR A 369 6.08 -9.60 -10.04
N LEU A 370 5.06 -9.43 -10.86
CA LEU A 370 3.90 -8.62 -10.51
C LEU A 370 2.67 -9.41 -10.92
N GLN A 371 1.97 -10.00 -9.95
CA GLN A 371 0.78 -10.79 -10.23
C GLN A 371 -0.31 -10.53 -9.19
N SER A 372 -1.51 -10.22 -9.69
CA SER A 372 -2.70 -10.14 -8.86
C SER A 372 -3.95 -10.33 -9.72
N HIS A 373 -5.01 -10.94 -9.17
CA HIS A 373 -6.25 -11.18 -9.92
C HIS A 373 -7.43 -11.44 -8.98
N ARG A 374 -8.67 -11.27 -9.48
CA ARG A 374 -9.84 -11.60 -8.67
C ARG A 374 -9.96 -13.08 -8.36
N GLY A 375 -10.18 -13.45 -7.10
CA GLY A 375 -10.38 -14.85 -6.71
C GLY A 375 -9.92 -15.20 -5.31
N ASN A 376 -9.82 -16.51 -5.06
CA ASN A 376 -9.61 -17.06 -3.71
C ASN A 376 -8.21 -17.59 -3.43
N VAL A 377 -7.44 -17.93 -4.47
CA VAL A 377 -6.07 -18.46 -4.40
C VAL A 377 -5.29 -17.95 -5.62
N PRO A 378 -3.97 -17.81 -5.58
CA PRO A 378 -3.15 -17.52 -6.77
C PRO A 378 -3.39 -18.54 -7.88
N GLN A 379 -3.39 -18.08 -9.13
CA GLN A 379 -3.58 -18.94 -10.32
C GLN A 379 -2.41 -18.75 -11.29
N ARG A 380 -1.68 -19.83 -11.61
CA ARG A 380 -0.56 -19.77 -12.54
C ARG A 380 -0.98 -19.20 -13.89
N TYR A 381 -0.11 -18.38 -14.48
CA TYR A 381 -0.30 -17.68 -15.75
C TYR A 381 -1.47 -16.67 -15.79
N ARG A 382 -2.04 -16.24 -14.66
CA ARG A 382 -3.16 -15.27 -14.64
C ARG A 382 -2.72 -13.86 -14.24
N ALA A 383 -2.81 -12.92 -15.17
CA ALA A 383 -2.59 -11.49 -14.94
C ALA A 383 -1.23 -11.21 -14.26
N PHE A 384 -0.15 -11.70 -14.87
CA PHE A 384 1.22 -11.57 -14.35
C PHE A 384 2.14 -10.82 -15.33
N ALA A 385 3.15 -10.14 -14.79
CA ALA A 385 4.34 -9.73 -15.51
C ALA A 385 5.60 -10.26 -14.82
N ALA A 386 6.59 -10.65 -15.61
CA ALA A 386 7.96 -10.89 -15.19
C ALA A 386 8.86 -9.88 -15.92
N VAL A 387 9.36 -8.88 -15.20
CA VAL A 387 10.04 -7.68 -15.72
C VAL A 387 11.54 -7.75 -15.42
N THR A 388 12.38 -7.58 -16.43
CA THR A 388 13.83 -7.39 -16.29
C THR A 388 14.24 -6.02 -16.83
N GLN A 389 15.51 -5.62 -16.68
CA GLN A 389 16.00 -4.31 -17.15
C GLN A 389 15.72 -4.06 -18.65
N GLN A 390 15.66 -5.12 -19.46
CA GLN A 390 15.36 -5.06 -20.90
C GLN A 390 14.02 -5.71 -21.26
N TYR A 391 13.79 -6.96 -20.86
CA TYR A 391 12.64 -7.75 -21.35
C TYR A 391 11.52 -7.87 -20.33
N LYS A 392 10.29 -8.01 -20.83
CA LYS A 392 9.08 -8.24 -20.04
C LYS A 392 8.22 -9.34 -20.65
N LEU A 393 8.03 -10.43 -19.91
CA LEU A 393 7.05 -11.47 -20.23
C LEU A 393 5.73 -11.15 -19.52
N VAL A 394 4.60 -11.19 -20.22
CA VAL A 394 3.29 -10.93 -19.62
C VAL A 394 2.26 -12.00 -19.96
N GLN A 395 1.30 -12.18 -19.06
CA GLN A 395 -0.05 -12.61 -19.44
C GLN A 395 -1.01 -11.44 -19.23
N ALA A 396 -1.40 -10.83 -20.34
CA ALA A 396 -2.06 -9.53 -20.40
C ALA A 396 -3.53 -9.49 -19.92
N LYS A 397 -4.04 -10.55 -19.25
CA LYS A 397 -5.43 -10.59 -18.84
C LYS A 397 -5.69 -9.55 -17.75
N HIS A 398 -6.75 -8.76 -17.93
CA HIS A 398 -7.19 -7.82 -16.91
C HIS A 398 -7.58 -8.56 -15.62
N PHE A 399 -7.06 -8.08 -14.48
CA PHE A 399 -7.26 -8.54 -13.10
C PHE A 399 -8.63 -9.17 -12.81
N GLY A 400 -9.70 -8.44 -13.14
CA GLY A 400 -11.09 -8.84 -12.92
C GLY A 400 -11.71 -9.82 -13.91
N ARG A 401 -10.96 -10.38 -14.88
CA ARG A 401 -11.48 -11.36 -15.85
C ARG A 401 -11.04 -12.78 -15.49
N PRO A 402 -11.88 -13.81 -15.77
CA PRO A 402 -11.51 -15.20 -15.57
C PRO A 402 -10.41 -15.64 -16.54
N MET A 403 -9.67 -16.67 -16.15
CA MET A 403 -8.60 -17.27 -16.95
C MET A 403 -9.17 -17.88 -18.26
N PRO A 404 -8.57 -17.63 -19.44
CA PRO A 404 -8.89 -18.39 -20.66
C PRO A 404 -8.44 -19.85 -20.54
N GLN A 405 -8.97 -20.73 -21.41
CA GLN A 405 -8.50 -22.12 -21.51
C GLN A 405 -7.02 -22.19 -21.92
N ASP A 406 -6.62 -21.38 -22.89
CA ASP A 406 -5.22 -21.25 -23.32
C ASP A 406 -4.62 -19.91 -22.85
N ALA A 407 -3.51 -19.98 -22.11
CA ALA A 407 -2.78 -18.82 -21.64
C ALA A 407 -1.84 -18.29 -22.72
N ARG A 408 -2.32 -17.39 -23.60
CA ARG A 408 -1.39 -16.63 -24.46
C ARG A 408 -0.48 -15.77 -23.57
N LEU A 409 0.82 -16.00 -23.70
CA LEU A 409 1.88 -15.16 -23.14
C LEU A 409 2.44 -14.28 -24.26
N GLU A 410 2.88 -13.08 -23.90
CA GLU A 410 3.46 -12.09 -24.83
C GLU A 410 4.82 -11.66 -24.27
N LEU A 411 5.82 -11.40 -25.12
CA LEU A 411 7.15 -10.94 -24.70
C LEU A 411 7.45 -9.59 -25.35
N TYR A 412 8.00 -8.65 -24.58
CA TYR A 412 8.36 -7.31 -25.05
C TYR A 412 9.81 -6.98 -24.69
N ASP A 413 10.49 -6.20 -25.54
CA ASP A 413 11.75 -5.53 -25.23
C ASP A 413 11.45 -4.08 -24.86
N LEU A 414 11.42 -3.77 -23.58
CA LEU A 414 11.07 -2.45 -23.05
C LEU A 414 12.11 -1.36 -23.36
N ALA A 415 13.32 -1.72 -23.79
CA ALA A 415 14.32 -0.75 -24.22
C ALA A 415 14.04 -0.27 -25.66
N ALA A 416 13.42 -1.11 -26.49
CA ALA A 416 13.02 -0.78 -27.86
C ALA A 416 11.54 -0.42 -28.01
N ASP A 417 10.68 -0.89 -27.12
CA ASP A 417 9.21 -0.85 -27.19
C ASP A 417 8.59 -0.67 -25.80
N ALA A 418 8.68 0.55 -25.27
CA ALA A 418 8.09 0.92 -23.98
C ALA A 418 6.55 1.04 -24.01
N SER A 419 5.92 1.03 -25.19
CA SER A 419 4.45 0.98 -25.35
C SER A 419 3.92 -0.45 -25.51
N GLU A 420 4.78 -1.47 -25.49
CA GLU A 420 4.42 -2.88 -25.56
C GLU A 420 3.52 -3.19 -26.77
N GLU A 421 3.86 -2.65 -27.94
CA GLU A 421 3.09 -2.84 -29.17
C GLU A 421 3.50 -4.09 -29.96
N LYS A 422 4.76 -4.51 -29.86
CA LYS A 422 5.37 -5.57 -30.66
C LYS A 422 5.75 -6.77 -29.80
N ASP A 423 4.85 -7.76 -29.79
CA ASP A 423 5.12 -9.08 -29.23
C ASP A 423 6.28 -9.76 -30.00
N ILE A 424 7.36 -10.08 -29.29
CA ILE A 424 8.59 -10.69 -29.82
C ILE A 424 8.81 -12.13 -29.32
N ALA A 425 7.79 -12.79 -28.75
CA ALA A 425 7.92 -14.12 -28.15
C ALA A 425 8.46 -15.19 -29.12
N GLU A 426 8.02 -15.16 -30.39
CA GLU A 426 8.49 -16.10 -31.42
C GLU A 426 9.94 -15.82 -31.87
N GLN A 427 10.35 -14.55 -31.86
CA GLN A 427 11.67 -14.09 -32.33
C GLN A 427 12.76 -14.21 -31.25
N GLN A 428 12.38 -14.25 -29.97
CA GLN A 428 13.27 -14.34 -28.82
C GLN A 428 12.91 -15.54 -27.92
N SER A 429 12.76 -16.72 -28.53
CA SER A 429 12.28 -17.94 -27.86
C SER A 429 13.14 -18.38 -26.65
N GLU A 430 14.47 -18.18 -26.70
CA GLU A 430 15.35 -18.47 -25.55
C GLU A 430 15.08 -17.53 -24.36
N VAL A 431 14.81 -16.25 -24.62
CA VAL A 431 14.44 -15.27 -23.58
C VAL A 431 13.05 -15.59 -23.04
N PHE A 432 12.10 -15.94 -23.91
CA PHE A 432 10.74 -16.34 -23.56
C PHE A 432 10.74 -17.53 -22.59
N GLU A 433 11.36 -18.65 -22.95
CA GLU A 433 11.38 -19.85 -22.11
C GLU A 433 12.17 -19.63 -20.81
N ARG A 434 13.25 -18.82 -20.83
CA ARG A 434 13.98 -18.44 -19.61
C ARG A 434 13.09 -17.65 -18.64
N LEU A 435 12.39 -16.62 -19.10
CA LEU A 435 11.51 -15.80 -18.24
C LEU A 435 10.28 -16.57 -17.78
N LYS A 436 9.74 -17.45 -18.64
CA LYS A 436 8.59 -18.31 -18.33
C LYS A 436 8.95 -19.31 -17.23
N LYS A 437 10.08 -20.02 -17.35
CA LYS A 437 10.58 -20.92 -16.30
C LYS A 437 10.83 -20.17 -14.99
N SER A 438 11.46 -19.00 -15.06
CA SER A 438 11.77 -18.16 -13.89
C SER A 438 10.49 -17.65 -13.20
N TYR A 439 9.43 -17.36 -13.97
CA TYR A 439 8.09 -17.08 -13.45
C TYR A 439 7.45 -18.31 -12.78
N GLU A 440 7.56 -19.51 -13.36
CA GLU A 440 7.01 -20.74 -12.77
C GLU A 440 7.68 -21.06 -11.42
N GLU A 441 9.01 -20.93 -11.34
CA GLU A 441 9.81 -21.06 -10.12
C GLU A 441 9.40 -20.02 -9.05
N TRP A 442 9.27 -18.75 -9.44
CA TRP A 442 8.78 -17.69 -8.55
C TRP A 442 7.36 -17.99 -8.05
N PHE A 443 6.47 -18.43 -8.94
CA PHE A 443 5.08 -18.72 -8.60
C PHE A 443 4.99 -19.84 -7.56
N GLU A 444 5.78 -20.92 -7.71
CA GLU A 444 5.84 -22.02 -6.74
C GLU A 444 6.36 -21.56 -5.37
N ASP A 445 7.40 -20.71 -5.35
CA ASP A 445 7.93 -20.12 -4.12
C ASP A 445 6.90 -19.23 -3.41
N VAL A 446 6.31 -18.23 -4.08
CA VAL A 446 5.34 -17.35 -3.42
C VAL A 446 4.04 -18.07 -3.06
N SER A 447 3.60 -19.06 -3.84
CA SER A 447 2.33 -19.76 -3.61
C SER A 447 2.38 -20.87 -2.54
N SER A 448 3.57 -21.24 -2.05
CA SER A 448 3.75 -22.39 -1.14
C SER A 448 3.93 -22.03 0.33
N THR A 449 4.10 -20.74 0.67
CA THR A 449 4.49 -20.33 2.04
C THR A 449 3.40 -20.47 3.10
N ARG A 450 2.12 -20.27 2.75
CA ARG A 450 0.96 -20.37 3.64
C ARG A 450 -0.33 -20.58 2.85
N GLY A 451 -1.43 -20.91 3.55
CA GLY A 451 -2.76 -20.96 2.95
C GLY A 451 -3.31 -19.57 2.59
N TYR A 452 -4.40 -19.53 1.83
CA TYR A 452 -5.06 -18.31 1.33
C TYR A 452 -6.44 -18.09 1.95
N ASP A 453 -6.75 -18.77 3.05
CA ASP A 453 -7.97 -18.48 3.79
C ASP A 453 -7.81 -17.14 4.51
N PRO A 454 -8.86 -16.30 4.48
CA PRO A 454 -8.75 -14.94 5.01
C PRO A 454 -8.62 -15.01 6.55
N PRO A 455 -7.91 -14.07 7.19
CA PRO A 455 -7.85 -14.01 8.65
C PRO A 455 -9.26 -14.01 9.27
N ARG A 456 -9.43 -14.79 10.34
CA ARG A 456 -10.66 -14.79 11.14
C ARG A 456 -10.71 -13.53 12.00
N ILE A 457 -11.84 -12.85 12.02
CA ILE A 457 -12.04 -11.65 12.83
C ILE A 457 -12.35 -12.08 14.29
N PRO A 458 -11.51 -11.72 15.28
CA PRO A 458 -11.65 -12.17 16.66
C PRO A 458 -12.73 -11.38 17.42
N LEU A 459 -13.68 -12.11 18.02
CA LEU A 459 -14.84 -11.57 18.72
C LEU A 459 -14.66 -11.59 20.25
N GLY A 460 -14.98 -10.48 20.92
CA GLY A 460 -14.93 -10.39 22.38
C GLY A 460 -13.52 -10.37 22.96
N THR A 461 -12.58 -9.75 22.24
CA THR A 461 -11.29 -9.31 22.78
C THR A 461 -11.47 -7.98 23.52
N GLU A 462 -10.49 -7.59 24.35
CA GLU A 462 -10.46 -6.23 24.93
C GLU A 462 -10.00 -5.14 23.93
N HIS A 463 -9.40 -5.55 22.80
CA HIS A 463 -8.84 -4.63 21.79
C HIS A 463 -9.88 -4.13 20.77
N GLU A 464 -11.03 -4.79 20.67
CA GLU A 464 -12.19 -4.36 19.89
C GLU A 464 -13.49 -4.96 20.44
N ASN A 465 -14.31 -4.13 21.08
CA ASN A 465 -15.66 -4.48 21.52
C ASN A 465 -16.53 -3.19 21.55
N PRO A 466 -17.61 -3.08 20.76
CA PRO A 466 -18.09 -4.06 19.78
C PRO A 466 -17.15 -4.22 18.58
N VAL A 467 -17.12 -5.42 18.00
CA VAL A 467 -16.55 -5.65 16.67
C VAL A 467 -17.59 -5.25 15.64
N ILE A 468 -17.21 -4.40 14.68
CA ILE A 468 -18.08 -3.99 13.58
C ILE A 468 -17.67 -4.72 12.31
N LEU A 469 -18.49 -5.70 11.92
CA LEU A 469 -18.35 -6.46 10.68
C LEU A 469 -19.07 -5.70 9.55
N THR A 470 -18.43 -5.62 8.38
CA THR A 470 -18.96 -4.90 7.22
C THR A 470 -18.86 -5.74 5.95
N ARG A 471 -19.63 -5.42 4.91
CA ARG A 471 -19.52 -6.14 3.62
C ARG A 471 -18.12 -6.07 2.99
N GLN A 472 -17.22 -5.19 3.44
CA GLN A 472 -15.84 -5.16 2.94
C GLN A 472 -15.12 -6.50 3.12
N ASP A 473 -15.34 -7.14 4.27
CA ASP A 473 -14.60 -8.34 4.69
C ASP A 473 -15.42 -9.63 4.68
N TRP A 474 -16.66 -9.56 4.17
CA TRP A 474 -17.51 -10.74 4.03
C TRP A 474 -17.07 -11.68 2.90
N ARG A 475 -17.48 -12.94 2.98
CA ARG A 475 -17.28 -14.02 2.01
C ARG A 475 -18.59 -14.26 1.29
N ILE A 476 -18.56 -14.45 -0.03
CA ILE A 476 -19.78 -14.48 -0.84
C ILE A 476 -20.32 -15.91 -1.02
N VAL A 477 -21.64 -16.06 -0.84
CA VAL A 477 -22.42 -17.30 -1.10
C VAL A 477 -23.26 -17.19 -2.38
N GLY A 478 -23.47 -15.97 -2.89
CA GLY A 478 -24.29 -15.67 -4.08
C GLY A 478 -23.52 -15.06 -5.25
N PRO A 479 -24.12 -14.13 -6.03
CA PRO A 479 -23.39 -13.39 -7.06
C PRO A 479 -22.29 -12.52 -6.44
N ASP A 480 -21.28 -12.18 -7.23
CA ASP A 480 -20.12 -11.41 -6.82
C ASP A 480 -20.44 -9.91 -6.57
N GLY A 481 -19.74 -9.29 -5.62
CA GLY A 481 -19.82 -7.86 -5.29
C GLY A 481 -20.55 -7.49 -4.00
N TYR A 482 -20.92 -6.20 -3.93
CA TYR A 482 -21.40 -5.53 -2.71
C TYR A 482 -22.86 -5.04 -2.76
N GLY A 483 -23.59 -5.40 -3.81
CA GLY A 483 -24.99 -5.02 -3.99
C GLY A 483 -25.90 -5.58 -2.90
N ASP A 484 -27.10 -5.03 -2.77
CA ASP A 484 -28.00 -5.38 -1.66
C ASP A 484 -28.59 -6.79 -1.76
N LYS A 485 -28.64 -7.36 -2.97
CA LYS A 485 -29.05 -8.75 -3.22
C LYS A 485 -27.89 -9.75 -3.16
N ASN A 486 -26.67 -9.29 -2.90
CA ASN A 486 -25.55 -10.17 -2.60
C ASN A 486 -25.69 -10.70 -1.17
N LEU A 487 -25.32 -11.97 -0.97
CA LEU A 487 -25.37 -12.65 0.32
C LEU A 487 -23.99 -13.20 0.65
N GLY A 488 -23.67 -13.22 1.94
CA GLY A 488 -22.37 -13.62 2.43
C GLY A 488 -22.33 -13.83 3.93
N TYR A 489 -21.16 -14.27 4.40
CA TYR A 489 -20.85 -14.57 5.79
C TYR A 489 -19.53 -13.92 6.20
N TRP A 490 -19.26 -13.78 7.50
CA TRP A 490 -17.95 -13.35 8.01
C TRP A 490 -17.22 -14.51 8.65
N GLU A 491 -15.94 -14.68 8.31
CA GLU A 491 -15.04 -15.61 8.98
C GLU A 491 -14.64 -15.00 10.33
N VAL A 492 -15.11 -15.58 11.42
CA VAL A 492 -14.89 -15.09 12.77
C VAL A 492 -14.23 -16.13 13.65
N GLU A 493 -13.65 -15.67 14.76
CA GLU A 493 -13.10 -16.49 15.84
C GLU A 493 -13.66 -15.96 17.17
N VAL A 494 -14.40 -16.77 17.93
CA VAL A 494 -14.83 -16.38 19.28
C VAL A 494 -13.62 -16.50 20.20
N ALA A 495 -12.89 -15.40 20.37
CA ALA A 495 -11.61 -15.39 21.08
C ALA A 495 -11.76 -15.64 22.59
N THR A 496 -12.90 -15.26 23.18
CA THR A 496 -13.20 -15.49 24.60
C THR A 496 -14.64 -15.96 24.76
N ALA A 497 -14.88 -17.12 25.38
CA ALA A 497 -16.25 -17.55 25.68
C ALA A 497 -17.00 -16.51 26.53
N GLY A 498 -18.32 -16.42 26.36
CA GLY A 498 -19.13 -15.42 27.05
C GLY A 498 -20.52 -15.24 26.47
N LYS A 499 -21.19 -14.17 26.88
CA LYS A 499 -22.48 -13.74 26.33
C LYS A 499 -22.30 -12.61 25.32
N TYR A 500 -22.99 -12.73 24.19
CA TYR A 500 -22.87 -11.82 23.06
C TYR A 500 -24.21 -11.27 22.60
N GLU A 501 -24.32 -9.95 22.50
CA GLU A 501 -25.40 -9.24 21.81
C GLU A 501 -25.00 -8.97 20.36
N ILE A 502 -25.91 -9.21 19.42
CA ILE A 502 -25.68 -9.08 17.98
C ILE A 502 -26.65 -8.06 17.41
N ARG A 503 -26.14 -6.97 16.85
CA ARG A 503 -26.95 -5.91 16.24
C ARG A 503 -26.71 -5.81 14.74
N LEU A 504 -27.74 -6.09 13.95
CA LEU A 504 -27.74 -6.01 12.50
C LEU A 504 -28.20 -4.60 12.10
N ARG A 505 -27.43 -3.92 11.23
CA ARG A 505 -27.75 -2.56 10.74
C ARG A 505 -27.97 -2.57 9.21
N PHE A 506 -28.99 -1.86 8.75
CA PHE A 506 -29.46 -1.87 7.36
C PHE A 506 -30.18 -0.56 7.01
N PRO A 507 -30.39 -0.24 5.71
CA PRO A 507 -31.17 0.93 5.32
C PRO A 507 -32.60 0.84 5.86
N LYS A 508 -33.24 1.99 6.08
CA LYS A 508 -34.64 2.07 6.54
C LYS A 508 -35.56 1.24 5.65
N GLN A 509 -36.40 0.42 6.28
CA GLN A 509 -37.32 -0.46 5.56
C GLN A 509 -38.71 0.16 5.42
N GLU A 510 -39.19 0.29 4.19
CA GLU A 510 -40.54 0.83 3.89
C GLU A 510 -41.69 -0.15 4.21
N ALA A 511 -41.37 -1.42 4.43
CA ALA A 511 -42.31 -2.48 4.76
C ALA A 511 -41.82 -3.29 5.97
N ALA A 512 -42.68 -4.18 6.48
CA ALA A 512 -42.26 -5.16 7.48
C ALA A 512 -41.22 -6.13 6.88
N VAL A 513 -40.24 -6.53 7.68
CA VAL A 513 -39.13 -7.40 7.26
C VAL A 513 -38.90 -8.51 8.27
N ARG A 514 -38.53 -9.70 7.79
CA ARG A 514 -38.02 -10.79 8.62
C ARG A 514 -36.50 -10.74 8.58
N ILE A 515 -35.85 -10.77 9.74
CA ILE A 515 -34.39 -10.68 9.86
C ILE A 515 -33.91 -11.97 10.50
N GLU A 516 -32.85 -12.53 9.94
CA GLU A 516 -32.26 -13.80 10.37
C GLU A 516 -30.76 -13.66 10.58
N PHE A 517 -30.27 -14.34 11.62
CA PHE A 517 -28.89 -14.38 12.05
C PHE A 517 -28.48 -15.80 12.43
N ALA A 518 -27.25 -16.19 12.12
CA ALA A 518 -26.62 -17.41 12.60
C ALA A 518 -25.13 -17.20 12.89
N LEU A 519 -24.64 -17.80 13.98
CA LEU A 519 -23.23 -18.04 14.28
C LEU A 519 -23.12 -19.38 15.01
N GLY A 520 -22.86 -20.46 14.26
CA GLY A 520 -22.94 -21.83 14.77
C GLY A 520 -24.35 -22.16 15.29
N ASP A 521 -24.43 -22.63 16.54
CA ASP A 521 -25.70 -22.95 17.22
C ASP A 521 -26.47 -21.69 17.68
N ALA A 522 -25.84 -20.52 17.73
CA ALA A 522 -26.51 -19.27 18.07
C ALA A 522 -27.26 -18.73 16.85
N GLN A 523 -28.57 -18.99 16.80
CA GLN A 523 -29.43 -18.62 15.67
C GLN A 523 -30.68 -17.88 16.15
N ALA A 524 -31.13 -16.90 15.38
CA ALA A 524 -32.39 -16.21 15.64
C ALA A 524 -33.06 -15.70 14.36
N ALA A 525 -34.39 -15.64 14.39
CA ALA A 525 -35.20 -15.02 13.37
C ALA A 525 -36.36 -14.25 14.01
N ALA A 526 -36.59 -13.00 13.59
CA ALA A 526 -37.71 -12.19 14.06
C ALA A 526 -38.24 -11.25 12.97
N SER A 527 -39.51 -10.86 13.08
CA SER A 527 -40.15 -9.90 12.19
C SER A 527 -40.18 -8.50 12.82
N PHE A 528 -39.83 -7.50 12.03
CA PHE A 528 -39.75 -6.10 12.42
C PHE A 528 -40.68 -5.23 11.56
N VAL A 529 -41.16 -4.13 12.11
CA VAL A 529 -42.13 -3.23 11.46
C VAL A 529 -41.48 -2.31 10.43
N ALA A 530 -42.28 -1.71 9.55
CA ALA A 530 -41.84 -0.62 8.68
C ALA A 530 -41.23 0.54 9.50
N GLY A 531 -40.23 1.21 8.94
CA GLY A 531 -39.41 2.23 9.59
C GLY A 531 -38.22 1.67 10.39
N THR A 532 -38.04 0.36 10.49
CA THR A 532 -36.88 -0.25 11.17
C THR A 532 -35.58 -0.05 10.39
N GLU A 533 -34.50 0.28 11.10
CA GLU A 533 -33.13 0.52 10.58
C GLU A 533 -32.06 -0.39 11.25
N SER A 534 -32.37 -1.01 12.38
CA SER A 534 -31.52 -2.02 13.01
C SER A 534 -32.33 -3.03 13.82
N ALA A 535 -31.80 -4.24 13.96
CA ALA A 535 -32.37 -5.32 14.78
C ALA A 535 -31.30 -5.87 15.73
N THR A 536 -31.67 -6.09 16.99
CA THR A 536 -30.77 -6.63 18.03
C THR A 536 -31.27 -7.99 18.50
N PHE A 537 -30.35 -8.94 18.66
CA PHE A 537 -30.61 -10.29 19.14
C PHE A 537 -29.64 -10.69 20.27
N GLY A 538 -30.08 -11.61 21.13
CA GLY A 538 -29.29 -12.14 22.24
C GLY A 538 -29.74 -11.61 23.61
N PRO A 539 -28.87 -11.70 24.64
CA PRO A 539 -27.52 -12.26 24.58
C PRO A 539 -27.49 -13.78 24.30
N PHE A 540 -26.57 -14.22 23.44
CA PHE A 540 -26.28 -15.63 23.18
C PHE A 540 -25.03 -16.08 23.94
N ALA A 541 -25.04 -17.28 24.50
CA ALA A 541 -23.82 -17.89 25.04
C ALA A 541 -23.00 -18.48 23.89
N LEU A 542 -21.79 -17.96 23.65
CA LEU A 542 -20.86 -18.46 22.65
C LEU A 542 -19.65 -19.13 23.33
N ALA A 543 -19.27 -20.30 22.84
CA ALA A 543 -18.03 -20.98 23.20
C ALA A 543 -16.86 -20.45 22.36
N THR A 544 -15.62 -20.61 22.84
CA THR A 544 -14.42 -20.26 22.06
C THR A 544 -14.28 -21.14 20.82
N GLY A 545 -13.87 -20.55 19.70
CA GLY A 545 -13.57 -21.28 18.47
C GLY A 545 -13.97 -20.55 17.19
N PRO A 546 -13.64 -21.13 16.02
CA PRO A 546 -13.97 -20.57 14.73
C PRO A 546 -15.47 -20.64 14.44
N GLY A 547 -15.97 -19.67 13.68
CA GLY A 547 -17.34 -19.68 13.17
C GLY A 547 -17.50 -18.89 11.88
N GLU A 548 -18.60 -19.16 11.20
CA GLU A 548 -19.11 -18.34 10.10
C GLU A 548 -20.33 -17.57 10.63
N LEU A 549 -20.30 -16.24 10.52
CA LEU A 549 -21.42 -15.40 10.90
C LEU A 549 -22.26 -15.08 9.65
N GLU A 550 -23.52 -15.49 9.63
CA GLU A 550 -24.49 -15.15 8.59
C GLU A 550 -25.53 -14.15 9.11
N ALA A 551 -25.90 -13.18 8.26
CA ALA A 551 -26.97 -12.22 8.57
C ALA A 551 -27.69 -11.76 7.30
N ARG A 552 -29.02 -11.91 7.29
CA ARG A 552 -29.86 -11.57 6.14
C ARG A 552 -31.19 -10.92 6.52
N LEU A 553 -31.69 -10.10 5.62
CA LEU A 553 -32.98 -9.43 5.69
C LEU A 553 -33.86 -9.97 4.57
N ILE A 554 -35.06 -10.43 4.91
CA ILE A 554 -36.07 -10.97 3.99
C ILE A 554 -37.24 -9.97 3.98
N ARG A 555 -37.55 -9.45 2.80
CA ARG A 555 -38.69 -8.54 2.58
C ARG A 555 -39.53 -9.10 1.45
N GLU A 556 -40.80 -9.35 1.74
CA GLU A 556 -41.67 -10.14 0.86
C GLU A 556 -40.98 -11.49 0.57
N ASP A 557 -40.71 -11.82 -0.69
CA ASP A 557 -39.99 -13.03 -1.10
C ASP A 557 -38.51 -12.75 -1.52
N GLU A 558 -38.03 -11.51 -1.37
CA GLU A 558 -36.64 -11.13 -1.70
C GLU A 558 -35.73 -11.17 -0.47
N THR A 559 -34.53 -11.75 -0.63
CA THR A 559 -33.48 -11.79 0.41
C THR A 559 -32.36 -10.80 0.09
N PHE A 560 -31.92 -10.06 1.11
CA PHE A 560 -30.90 -9.02 1.05
C PHE A 560 -29.83 -9.27 2.12
N GLY A 561 -28.58 -8.97 1.81
CA GLY A 561 -27.51 -8.97 2.81
C GLY A 561 -27.65 -7.75 3.75
N VAL A 562 -27.28 -7.87 5.02
CA VAL A 562 -27.18 -6.70 5.91
C VAL A 562 -25.99 -5.79 5.53
N LYS A 563 -25.93 -4.56 6.05
CA LYS A 563 -24.81 -3.64 5.77
C LYS A 563 -23.69 -3.80 6.80
N TYR A 564 -24.06 -3.83 8.07
CA TYR A 564 -23.14 -4.01 9.20
C TYR A 564 -23.72 -5.01 10.21
N VAL A 565 -22.83 -5.70 10.93
CA VAL A 565 -23.17 -6.46 12.14
C VAL A 565 -22.25 -6.00 13.26
N ASP A 566 -22.83 -5.48 14.33
CA ASP A 566 -22.11 -5.14 15.55
C ASP A 566 -22.19 -6.34 16.50
N VAL A 567 -21.03 -6.92 16.85
CA VAL A 567 -20.93 -8.07 17.74
C VAL A 567 -20.34 -7.59 19.06
N THR A 568 -21.14 -7.59 20.12
CA THR A 568 -20.79 -7.04 21.43
C THR A 568 -20.71 -8.15 22.47
N LYS A 569 -19.54 -8.38 23.07
CA LYS A 569 -19.46 -9.21 24.28
C LYS A 569 -19.97 -8.40 25.47
N VAL A 570 -20.93 -8.95 26.22
CA VAL A 570 -21.59 -8.29 27.36
C VAL A 570 -21.29 -8.94 28.72
N GLU A 571 -20.93 -10.23 28.76
CA GLU A 571 -20.44 -10.97 29.95
C GLU A 571 -19.35 -11.96 29.53
#